data_AF-A0A7J8NED9-F1
#
_entry.id   AF-A0A7J8NED9-F1
#
_cell.length_a   1.000
_cell.length_b   1.000
_cell.length_c   1.000
_cell.angle_alpha   90.00
_cell.angle_beta   90.00
_cell.angle_gamma   90.00
#
_symmetry.space_group_name_H-M   'P 1'
#
loop_
_entity.id
_entity.type
_entity.pdbx_description
1 polymer ?
#
loop_
_entity_poly.entity_id
_entity_poly.type
_entity_poly.pdbx_seq_one_letter_code
_entity_poly.pdbx_strand_id
1 'polypeptide(L)'
;MDWVLVPYAHQNLTWTQHAFNEKIEEIEKVGKEAFARLKGRWSCLQKRAEVKLQELPAVLGACCVLHNICELRNEEMEPELKIEISDDEVVPENNLRSMVAVQARDYIAHNLLHHGLAGTGFL
;
A
#
# COMPACT_ATOMS: atom_id res chain seq x y z
N MET A 1 7.99 -15.98 -3.78
CA MET A 1 7.19 -15.04 -2.98
C MET A 1 5.80 -15.63 -2.90
N ASP A 2 5.60 -16.56 -1.97
CA ASP A 2 4.34 -17.32 -1.89
C ASP A 2 3.28 -16.60 -1.04
N TRP A 3 3.65 -15.46 -0.48
CA TRP A 3 2.87 -14.67 0.46
C TRP A 3 2.39 -13.32 -0.11
N VAL A 4 2.92 -12.89 -1.27
CA VAL A 4 2.55 -11.62 -1.88
C VAL A 4 1.31 -11.85 -2.74
N LEU A 5 0.21 -11.16 -2.41
CA LEU A 5 -0.96 -11.07 -3.27
C LEU A 5 -0.79 -9.89 -4.22
N VAL A 6 -1.16 -10.08 -5.48
CA VAL A 6 -1.07 -9.02 -6.50
C VAL A 6 -2.39 -8.92 -7.28
N PRO A 7 -2.72 -7.73 -7.79
CA PRO A 7 -3.88 -7.54 -8.65
C PRO A 7 -3.86 -8.44 -9.89
N TYR A 8 -5.05 -8.74 -10.44
CA TYR A 8 -5.17 -9.30 -11.78
C TYR A 8 -4.77 -8.24 -12.81
N ALA A 9 -3.81 -8.56 -13.69
CA ALA A 9 -3.24 -7.64 -14.67
C ALA A 9 -3.67 -7.91 -16.13
N HIS A 10 -4.52 -8.92 -16.36
CA HIS A 10 -5.01 -9.24 -17.70
C HIS A 10 -6.24 -8.40 -18.07
N GLN A 11 -6.54 -8.32 -19.38
CA GLN A 11 -7.75 -7.67 -19.87
C GLN A 11 -8.99 -8.54 -19.59
N ASN A 12 -10.17 -7.92 -19.63
CA ASN A 12 -11.48 -8.58 -19.44
C ASN A 12 -11.58 -9.35 -18.11
N LEU A 13 -11.35 -8.64 -17.00
CA LEU A 13 -11.50 -9.21 -15.66
C LEU A 13 -12.96 -9.62 -15.40
N THR A 14 -13.13 -10.71 -14.65
CA THR A 14 -14.46 -11.05 -14.12
C THR A 14 -14.84 -10.10 -12.98
N TRP A 15 -16.13 -10.05 -12.62
CA TRP A 15 -16.60 -9.27 -11.48
C TRP A 15 -15.87 -9.59 -10.16
N THR A 16 -15.55 -10.87 -9.91
CA THR A 16 -14.78 -11.29 -8.71
C THR A 16 -13.38 -10.69 -8.69
N GLN A 17 -12.74 -10.63 -9.85
CA GLN A 17 -11.37 -10.14 -10.01
C GLN A 17 -11.33 -8.62 -9.90
N HIS A 18 -12.34 -7.92 -10.43
CA HIS A 18 -12.51 -6.48 -10.21
C HIS A 18 -12.66 -6.14 -8.73
N ALA A 19 -13.57 -6.83 -8.03
CA ALA A 19 -13.77 -6.63 -6.60
C ALA A 19 -12.50 -6.91 -5.78
N PHE A 20 -11.74 -7.93 -6.16
CA PHE A 20 -10.45 -8.21 -5.55
C PHE A 20 -9.44 -7.08 -5.76
N ASN A 21 -9.28 -6.60 -7.00
CA ASN A 21 -8.35 -5.52 -7.31
C ASN A 21 -8.71 -4.23 -6.55
N GLU A 22 -9.99 -3.88 -6.46
CA GLU A 22 -10.47 -2.73 -5.68
C GLU A 22 -10.10 -2.87 -4.20
N LYS A 23 -10.25 -4.06 -3.60
CA LYS A 23 -9.82 -4.29 -2.22
C LYS A 23 -8.32 -4.21 -2.01
N ILE A 24 -7.52 -4.66 -2.98
CA ILE A 24 -6.08 -4.44 -2.93
C ILE A 24 -5.75 -2.95 -2.97
N GLU A 25 -6.38 -2.18 -3.86
CA GLU A 25 -6.18 -0.74 -3.96
C GLU A 25 -6.56 -0.01 -2.65
N GLU A 26 -7.70 -0.37 -2.04
CA GLU A 26 -8.11 0.16 -0.73
C GLU A 26 -7.06 -0.10 0.36
N ILE A 27 -6.50 -1.32 0.42
CA ILE A 27 -5.47 -1.69 1.40
C ILE A 27 -4.16 -0.95 1.12
N GLU A 28 -3.74 -0.89 -0.14
CA GLU A 28 -2.53 -0.17 -0.54
C GLU A 28 -2.64 1.32 -0.24
N LYS A 29 -3.82 1.91 -0.40
CA LYS A 29 -4.07 3.32 -0.09
C LYS A 29 -3.75 3.64 1.37
N VAL A 30 -4.10 2.77 2.32
CA VAL A 30 -3.75 2.96 3.74
C VAL A 30 -2.23 3.04 3.92
N GLY A 31 -1.49 2.15 3.25
CA GLY A 31 -0.01 2.17 3.27
C GLY A 31 0.55 3.46 2.65
N LYS A 32 0.06 3.83 1.47
CA LYS A 32 0.46 5.06 0.76
C LYS A 32 0.21 6.30 1.62
N GLU A 33 -0.95 6.39 2.27
CA GLU A 33 -1.29 7.48 3.18
C GLU A 33 -0.37 7.54 4.41
N ALA A 34 -0.06 6.39 5.02
CA ALA A 34 0.87 6.35 6.16
C ALA A 34 2.28 6.83 5.76
N PHE A 35 2.81 6.36 4.63
CA PHE A 35 4.10 6.83 4.12
C PHE A 35 4.06 8.29 3.69
N ALA A 36 2.95 8.78 3.13
CA ALA A 36 2.79 10.18 2.75
C ALA A 36 2.90 11.07 3.98
N ARG A 37 2.25 10.69 5.08
CA ARG A 37 2.33 11.41 6.36
C ARG A 37 3.72 11.33 6.98
N LEU A 38 4.37 10.17 6.93
CA LEU A 38 5.76 9.99 7.39
C LEU A 38 6.76 10.85 6.60
N LYS A 39 6.62 10.96 5.29
CA LYS A 39 7.50 11.84 4.49
C LYS A 39 7.13 13.31 4.68
N GLY A 40 5.84 13.62 4.81
CA GLY A 40 5.33 14.98 4.98
C GLY A 40 5.86 15.67 6.24
N ARG A 41 5.78 15.02 7.42
CA ARG A 41 6.21 15.65 8.69
C ARG A 41 7.73 15.60 8.91
N TRP A 42 8.47 14.80 8.13
CA TRP A 42 9.92 14.66 8.24
C TRP A 42 10.55 15.06 6.91
N SER A 43 10.77 16.37 6.73
CA SER A 43 11.31 16.95 5.48
C SER A 43 12.64 16.36 5.02
N CYS A 44 13.43 15.79 5.94
CA CYS A 44 14.65 15.05 5.63
C CYS A 44 14.41 13.79 4.78
N LEU A 45 13.18 13.26 4.75
CA LEU A 45 12.78 12.11 3.94
C LEU A 45 12.21 12.50 2.56
N GLN A 46 11.93 13.77 2.33
CA GLN A 46 11.35 14.25 1.06
C GLN A 46 12.41 14.48 -0.02
N LYS A 47 13.66 14.71 0.40
CA LYS A 47 14.78 14.95 -0.51
C LYS A 47 15.70 13.75 -0.55
N ARG A 48 16.55 13.71 -1.58
CA ARG A 48 17.64 12.73 -1.62
C ARG A 48 18.45 12.85 -0.34
N ALA A 49 18.60 11.73 0.38
CA ALA A 49 19.29 11.73 1.65
C ALA A 49 20.76 12.13 1.46
N GLU A 50 21.17 13.24 2.08
CA GLU A 50 22.56 13.73 2.11
C GLU A 50 23.37 13.17 3.29
N VAL A 51 22.84 12.13 3.95
CA VAL A 51 23.53 11.39 5.01
C VAL A 51 24.36 10.25 4.42
N LYS A 52 25.36 9.79 5.15
CA LYS A 52 26.11 8.60 4.73
C LYS A 52 25.14 7.42 4.63
N LEU A 53 25.30 6.58 3.61
CA LEU A 53 24.44 5.40 3.42
C LEU A 53 24.35 4.50 4.67
N GLN A 54 25.42 4.47 5.46
CA GLN A 54 25.50 3.74 6.73
C GLN A 54 24.63 4.34 7.85
N GLU A 55 24.38 5.65 7.82
CA GLU A 55 23.59 6.38 8.82
C GLU A 55 22.11 6.41 8.45
N LEU A 56 21.78 6.19 7.18
CA LEU A 56 20.42 6.23 6.65
C LEU A 56 19.44 5.31 7.41
N PRO A 57 19.77 4.05 7.76
CA PRO A 57 18.86 3.21 8.54
C PRO A 57 18.51 3.79 9.91
N ALA A 58 19.48 4.45 10.58
CA ALA A 58 19.24 5.07 11.87
C ALA A 58 18.32 6.29 11.75
N VAL A 59 18.51 7.12 10.72
CA VAL A 59 17.64 8.27 10.43
C VAL A 59 16.21 7.81 10.11
N LEU A 60 16.06 6.81 9.22
CA LEU A 60 14.76 6.23 8.88
C LEU A 60 14.07 5.64 10.11
N GLY A 61 14.79 4.85 10.92
CA GLY A 61 14.27 4.27 12.15
C GLY A 61 13.79 5.32 13.14
N ALA A 62 14.57 6.38 13.35
CA ALA A 62 14.18 7.50 14.22
C ALA A 62 12.91 8.19 13.71
N CYS A 63 12.81 8.46 12.41
CA CYS A 63 11.61 9.07 11.82
C CYS A 63 10.37 8.18 12.01
N CYS A 64 10.48 6.87 11.77
CA CYS A 64 9.38 5.92 11.98
C CYS A 64 8.93 5.87 13.45
N VAL A 65 9.87 5.82 14.39
CA VAL A 65 9.54 5.79 15.83
C VAL A 65 8.83 7.09 16.25
N LEU A 66 9.39 8.24 15.87
CA LEU A 66 8.78 9.53 16.18
C LEU A 66 7.40 9.69 15.52
N HIS A 67 7.24 9.21 14.29
CA HIS A 67 5.96 9.20 13.59
C HIS A 67 4.91 8.39 14.35
N ASN A 68 5.25 7.16 14.73
CA ASN A 68 4.32 6.31 15.47
C ASN A 68 3.93 6.93 16.82
N ILE A 69 4.82 7.67 17.47
CA ILE A 69 4.49 8.42 18.69
C ILE A 69 3.45 9.51 18.40
N CYS A 70 3.62 10.29 17.31
CA CYS A 70 2.64 11.28 16.88
C CYS A 70 1.28 10.62 16.56
N GLU A 71 1.28 9.51 15.83
CA GLU A 71 0.06 8.74 15.49
C GLU A 71 -0.67 8.24 16.75
N LEU A 72 0.06 7.63 17.70
CA LEU A 72 -0.49 7.14 18.96
C LEU A 72 -1.13 8.25 19.81
N ARG A 73 -0.61 9.47 19.68
CA ARG A 73 -1.13 10.65 20.37
C ARG A 73 -2.22 11.38 19.60
N ASN A 74 -2.60 10.90 18.42
CA ASN A 74 -3.49 11.59 17.49
C ASN A 74 -3.03 13.04 17.21
N GLU A 75 -1.73 13.26 17.11
CA GLU A 75 -1.19 14.58 16.77
C GLU A 75 -1.53 14.91 15.31
N GLU A 76 -2.31 15.97 15.12
CA GLU A 76 -2.69 16.44 13.80
C GLU A 76 -1.47 16.78 12.93
N MET A 77 -1.68 16.73 11.62
CA MET A 77 -0.69 17.09 10.63
C MET A 77 -1.19 18.31 9.87
N GLU A 78 -0.34 19.33 9.79
CA GLU A 78 -0.63 20.54 9.02
C GLU A 78 -0.95 20.18 7.56
N PRO A 79 -2.06 20.67 6.99
CA PRO A 79 -2.49 20.37 5.63
C PRO A 79 -1.40 20.64 4.58
N GLU A 80 -0.56 21.64 4.80
CA GLU A 80 0.54 22.07 3.93
C GLU A 80 1.67 21.03 3.85
N LEU A 81 1.76 20.12 4.82
CA LEU A 81 2.74 19.04 4.86
C LEU A 81 2.26 17.77 4.15
N LYS A 82 1.00 17.73 3.68
CA LYS A 82 0.49 16.59 2.93
C LYS A 82 1.19 16.52 1.58
N ILE A 83 1.81 15.39 1.30
CA ILE A 83 2.43 15.12 0.01
C ILE A 83 1.75 13.93 -0.66
N GLU A 84 1.66 13.95 -1.98
CA GLU A 84 1.27 12.77 -2.74
C GLU A 84 2.51 11.92 -3.00
N ILE A 85 2.40 10.62 -2.68
CA ILE A 85 3.44 9.66 -3.06
C ILE A 85 3.09 9.15 -4.45
N SER A 86 3.88 9.58 -5.43
CA SER A 86 3.99 8.90 -6.72
C SER A 86 5.18 7.95 -6.62
N ASP A 87 4.92 6.66 -6.53
CA ASP A 87 5.98 5.68 -6.78
C ASP A 87 6.23 5.61 -8.29
N ASP A 88 7.49 5.43 -8.70
CA ASP A 88 7.79 5.09 -10.08
C ASP A 88 7.15 3.71 -10.35
N GLU A 89 5.97 3.68 -10.98
CA GLU A 89 5.26 2.44 -11.28
C GLU A 89 6.09 1.57 -12.24
N VAL A 90 6.92 0.71 -11.68
CA VAL A 90 7.51 -0.40 -12.43
C VAL A 90 6.45 -1.49 -12.43
N VAL A 91 5.59 -1.52 -13.46
CA VAL A 91 4.68 -2.65 -13.69
C VAL A 91 5.55 -3.87 -13.99
N PRO A 92 5.70 -4.83 -13.08
CA PRO A 92 6.54 -5.98 -13.35
C PRO A 92 5.78 -6.85 -14.35
N GLU A 93 6.40 -7.15 -15.49
CA GLU A 93 5.79 -7.95 -16.58
C GLU A 93 5.30 -9.34 -16.13
N ASN A 94 5.70 -9.80 -14.93
CA ASN A 94 5.26 -11.08 -14.37
C ASN A 94 5.27 -11.07 -12.83
N ASN A 95 4.18 -10.60 -12.21
CA ASN A 95 4.07 -10.45 -10.75
C ASN A 95 3.82 -11.74 -9.96
N LEU A 96 3.40 -12.83 -10.60
CA LEU A 96 3.07 -14.09 -9.92
C LEU A 96 3.95 -15.24 -10.41
N ARG A 97 4.88 -15.68 -9.56
CA ARG A 97 5.64 -16.93 -9.78
C ARG A 97 5.10 -18.10 -8.95
N SER A 98 4.26 -17.83 -7.95
CA SER A 98 3.83 -18.84 -6.97
C SER A 98 2.40 -19.30 -7.21
N MET A 99 2.21 -20.59 -7.46
CA MET A 99 0.88 -21.20 -7.57
C MET A 99 0.07 -21.06 -6.27
N VAL A 100 0.74 -21.07 -5.11
CA VAL A 100 0.08 -20.92 -3.81
C VAL A 100 -0.56 -19.54 -3.67
N ALA A 101 0.18 -18.48 -4.03
CA ALA A 101 -0.36 -17.12 -4.02
C ALA A 101 -1.50 -16.93 -5.03
N VAL A 102 -1.41 -17.55 -6.21
CA VAL A 102 -2.48 -17.54 -7.21
C VAL A 102 -3.75 -18.19 -6.65
N GLN A 103 -3.63 -19.38 -6.07
CA GLN A 103 -4.77 -20.09 -5.49
C GLN A 103 -5.40 -19.32 -4.33
N ALA A 104 -4.59 -18.73 -3.45
CA ALA A 104 -5.07 -17.90 -2.36
C ALA A 104 -5.83 -16.66 -2.89
N ARG A 105 -5.27 -15.98 -3.90
CA ARG A 105 -5.91 -14.83 -4.56
C ARG A 105 -7.27 -15.21 -5.15
N ASP A 106 -7.31 -16.28 -5.95
CA ASP A 106 -8.52 -16.72 -6.64
C ASP A 106 -9.60 -17.16 -5.63
N TYR A 107 -9.19 -17.81 -4.54
CA TYR A 107 -10.08 -18.15 -3.42
C TYR A 107 -10.66 -16.89 -2.74
N ILE A 108 -9.83 -15.88 -2.47
CA ILE A 108 -10.30 -14.61 -1.87
C ILE A 108 -11.25 -13.90 -2.83
N ALA A 109 -10.89 -13.76 -4.11
CA ALA A 109 -11.70 -13.11 -5.13
C ALA A 109 -13.10 -13.73 -5.24
N HIS A 110 -13.16 -15.07 -5.26
CA HIS A 110 -14.43 -15.79 -5.27
C HIS A 110 -15.29 -15.46 -4.04
N ASN A 111 -14.71 -15.49 -2.83
CA ASN A 111 -15.46 -15.26 -1.60
C ASN A 111 -15.94 -13.81 -1.42
N LEU A 112 -15.21 -12.82 -1.97
CA LEU A 112 -15.60 -11.41 -1.86
C LEU A 112 -16.98 -11.12 -2.48
N LEU A 113 -17.32 -11.78 -3.60
CA LEU A 113 -18.66 -11.64 -4.19
C LEU A 113 -19.75 -12.36 -3.38
N HIS A 114 -19.49 -13.60 -2.94
CA HIS A 114 -20.52 -14.40 -2.26
C HIS A 114 -20.91 -13.85 -0.89
N HIS A 115 -20.00 -13.12 -0.23
CA HIS A 115 -20.26 -12.50 1.07
C HIS A 115 -20.72 -11.04 0.98
N GLY A 116 -20.94 -10.49 -0.23
CA GLY A 116 -21.39 -9.10 -0.40
C GLY A 116 -20.37 -8.04 0.05
N LEU A 117 -19.11 -8.44 0.29
CA LEU A 117 -18.02 -7.56 0.71
C LEU A 117 -17.41 -6.76 -0.46
N ALA A 118 -17.81 -7.11 -1.69
CA ALA A 118 -17.42 -6.50 -2.95
C ALA A 118 -18.14 -5.17 -3.28
N GLY A 119 -18.70 -4.47 -2.29
CA GLY A 119 -19.33 -3.16 -2.51
C GLY A 119 -20.69 -3.18 -3.23
N THR A 120 -21.24 -4.35 -3.57
CA THR A 120 -22.56 -4.49 -4.23
C THR A 120 -23.75 -4.50 -3.26
N GLY A 121 -23.53 -4.19 -1.97
CA GLY A 121 -24.55 -4.15 -0.92
C GLY A 121 -25.51 -2.94 -0.96
N PHE A 122 -25.74 -2.35 -2.14
CA PHE A 122 -26.75 -1.30 -2.34
C PHE A 122 -27.69 -1.70 -3.48
N LEU A 123 -28.74 -2.45 -3.12
CA LEU A 123 -30.07 -2.43 -3.73
C LEU A 123 -31.09 -2.44 -2.60
#